data_AF-A0A4Q5VIH4-F1
#
_entry.id   AF-A0A4Q5VIH4-F1
#
_cell.length_a   1.000
_cell.length_b   1.000
_cell.length_c   1.000
_cell.angle_alpha   90.00
_cell.angle_beta   90.00
_cell.angle_gamma   90.00
#
_symmetry.space_group_name_H-M   'P 1'
#
loop_
_entity.id
_entity.type
_entity.pdbx_description
1 polymer ?
#
loop_
_entity_poly.entity_id
_entity_poly.type
_entity_poly.pdbx_seq_one_letter_code
_entity_poly.pdbx_strand_id
1 'polypeptide(L)'
;MKSKISKLAPLLLPFLIMIAVNEWCRAHKQEKGYSRFGITAMNSNEVRTDRCTWNCHDNTSYCLEHHVRLLKPVLPITNRIYFGNIKLLMMTGAYGLANILLYVILWPFLLYRLYMRILRYRSIACK
;
A
#
# COMPACT_ATOMS: atom_id res chain seq x y z
N MET A 1 -17.37 23.45 -12.97
CA MET A 1 -16.18 22.57 -13.16
C MET A 1 -15.19 22.60 -11.98
N LYS A 2 -14.73 23.78 -11.52
CA LYS A 2 -13.79 23.91 -10.38
C LYS A 2 -14.20 23.12 -9.12
N SER A 3 -15.50 23.08 -8.76
CA SER A 3 -15.99 22.38 -7.56
C SER A 3 -16.12 20.85 -7.69
N LYS A 4 -16.08 20.28 -8.90
CA LYS A 4 -16.07 18.81 -9.10
C LYS A 4 -14.64 18.28 -9.08
N ILE A 5 -13.72 19.02 -9.72
CA ILE A 5 -12.28 18.68 -9.76
C ILE A 5 -11.67 18.72 -8.35
N SER A 6 -12.01 19.72 -7.53
CA SER A 6 -11.51 19.81 -6.15
C SER A 6 -11.96 18.64 -5.26
N LYS A 7 -13.08 17.99 -5.58
CA LYS A 7 -13.58 16.81 -4.84
C LYS A 7 -12.90 15.53 -5.29
N LEU A 8 -12.58 15.41 -6.58
CA LEU A 8 -11.89 14.23 -7.13
C LEU A 8 -10.39 14.21 -6.81
N ALA A 9 -9.77 15.39 -6.64
CA ALA A 9 -8.34 15.50 -6.40
C ALA A 9 -7.85 14.68 -5.17
N PRO A 10 -8.49 14.73 -3.98
CA PRO A 10 -8.08 13.90 -2.84
C PRO A 10 -8.11 12.38 -3.11
N LEU A 11 -8.96 11.93 -4.03
CA LEU A 11 -9.04 10.53 -4.40
C LEU A 11 -7.96 10.15 -5.42
N LEU A 12 -7.76 10.95 -6.47
CA LEU A 12 -6.90 10.60 -7.61
C LEU A 12 -5.44 11.01 -7.43
N LEU A 13 -5.19 12.16 -6.79
CA LEU A 13 -3.85 12.74 -6.70
C LEU A 13 -2.84 11.81 -6.00
N PRO A 14 -3.17 11.11 -4.89
CA PRO A 14 -2.23 10.18 -4.27
C PRO A 14 -1.80 9.04 -5.22
N PHE A 15 -2.72 8.52 -6.03
CA PHE A 15 -2.39 7.47 -7.01
C PHE A 15 -1.48 8.00 -8.12
N LEU A 16 -1.76 9.20 -8.63
CA LEU A 16 -0.92 9.83 -9.66
C LEU A 16 0.50 10.09 -9.14
N ILE A 17 0.63 10.57 -7.89
CA ILE A 17 1.93 10.76 -7.24
C ILE A 17 2.66 9.41 -7.09
N MET A 18 1.97 8.38 -6.60
CA MET A 18 2.55 7.04 -6.45
C MET A 18 3.06 6.49 -7.79
N ILE A 19 2.26 6.62 -8.85
CA ILE A 19 2.67 6.21 -10.21
C ILE A 19 3.91 7.00 -10.62
N ALA A 20 3.89 8.34 -10.55
CA ALA A 20 5.02 9.17 -10.95
C ALA A 20 6.32 8.80 -10.21
N VAL A 21 6.25 8.57 -8.90
CA VAL A 21 7.40 8.13 -8.10
C VAL A 21 7.89 6.76 -8.54
N ASN A 22 6.99 5.80 -8.77
CA ASN A 22 7.37 4.46 -9.23
C ASN A 22 8.02 4.50 -10.62
N GLU A 23 7.50 5.31 -11.54
CA GLU A 23 8.06 5.51 -12.88
C GLU A 23 9.46 6.14 -12.81
N TRP A 24 9.62 7.16 -11.97
CA TRP A 24 10.91 7.81 -11.73
C TRP A 24 11.93 6.83 -11.17
N CYS A 25 11.57 6.06 -10.14
CA CYS A 25 12.43 5.03 -9.56
C CYS A 25 12.79 3.96 -10.60
N ARG A 26 11.85 3.55 -11.46
CA ARG A 26 12.11 2.57 -12.52
C ARG A 26 13.11 3.08 -13.55
N ALA A 27 13.05 4.37 -13.91
CA ALA A 27 13.98 4.97 -14.87
C ALA A 27 15.42 5.12 -14.32
N HIS A 28 15.58 5.22 -13.00
CA HIS A 28 16.88 5.47 -12.36
C HIS A 28 17.47 4.24 -11.65
N LYS A 29 16.79 3.10 -11.66
CA LYS A 29 17.31 1.88 -11.03
C LYS A 29 18.46 1.29 -11.87
N GLN A 30 19.50 0.82 -11.19
CA GLN A 30 20.61 0.11 -11.82
C GLN A 30 20.45 -1.42 -11.74
N GLU A 31 19.63 -1.91 -10.81
CA GLU A 31 19.44 -3.33 -10.55
C GLU A 31 18.44 -4.00 -11.48
N LYS A 32 18.70 -5.28 -11.76
CA LYS A 32 17.75 -6.15 -12.45
C LYS A 32 16.56 -6.46 -11.54
N GLY A 33 15.37 -6.35 -12.11
CA GLY A 33 14.13 -6.69 -11.44
C GLY A 33 13.98 -8.19 -11.26
N TYR A 34 13.31 -8.61 -10.18
CA TYR A 34 12.86 -9.99 -10.02
C TYR A 34 11.68 -10.29 -10.95
N SER A 35 11.74 -11.41 -11.67
CA SER A 35 10.68 -11.83 -12.59
C SER A 35 9.86 -12.97 -11.99
N ARG A 36 8.54 -12.81 -11.93
CA ARG A 36 7.60 -13.83 -11.47
C ARG A 36 6.33 -13.79 -12.33
N PHE A 37 5.80 -14.95 -12.71
CA PHE A 37 4.62 -15.06 -13.58
C PHE A 37 4.71 -14.27 -14.90
N GLY A 38 5.91 -14.21 -15.49
CA GLY A 38 6.17 -13.45 -16.73
C GLY A 38 6.23 -11.93 -16.56
N ILE A 39 6.09 -11.41 -15.34
CA ILE A 39 6.16 -9.97 -15.03
C ILE A 39 7.47 -9.69 -14.30
N THR A 40 8.27 -8.78 -14.85
CA THR A 40 9.49 -8.28 -14.19
C THR A 40 9.14 -7.10 -13.28
N ALA A 41 9.28 -7.30 -11.98
CA ALA A 41 9.04 -6.28 -10.99
C ALA A 41 10.17 -5.23 -10.94
N MET A 42 9.94 -4.12 -10.22
CA MET A 42 10.94 -3.06 -10.10
C MET A 42 12.14 -3.48 -9.24
N ASN A 43 11.89 -4.05 -8.06
CA ASN A 43 12.93 -4.42 -7.11
C ASN A 43 13.62 -5.74 -7.51
N SER A 44 14.87 -5.94 -7.08
CA SER A 44 15.59 -7.21 -7.18
C SER A 44 15.05 -8.23 -6.16
N ASN A 45 15.48 -9.50 -6.24
CA ASN A 45 15.26 -10.52 -5.20
C ASN A 45 16.53 -10.84 -4.42
N GLU A 46 17.58 -10.02 -4.57
CA GLU A 46 18.84 -10.24 -3.87
C GLU A 46 18.66 -10.03 -2.36
N VAL A 47 19.33 -10.86 -1.56
CA VAL A 47 19.33 -10.72 -0.10
C VAL A 47 20.22 -9.52 0.26
N ARG A 48 19.63 -8.49 0.86
CA ARG A 48 20.30 -7.23 1.21
C ARG A 48 19.95 -6.84 2.65
N THR A 49 20.93 -6.37 3.41
CA THR A 49 20.75 -5.94 4.81
C THR A 49 20.57 -4.43 4.94
N ASP A 50 20.95 -3.66 3.91
CA ASP A 50 20.84 -2.21 3.84
C ASP A 50 19.46 -1.72 3.38
N ARG A 51 18.71 -2.56 2.66
CA ARG A 51 17.37 -2.24 2.16
C ARG A 51 16.50 -3.47 1.87
N CYS A 52 15.20 -3.24 1.79
CA CYS A 52 14.24 -4.27 1.40
C CYS A 52 14.30 -4.58 -0.10
N THR A 53 14.19 -5.87 -0.44
CA THR A 53 14.07 -6.40 -1.80
C THR A 53 12.88 -7.37 -1.87
N TRP A 54 12.62 -8.00 -3.01
CA TRP A 54 11.60 -9.07 -3.10
C TRP A 54 11.89 -10.25 -2.17
N ASN A 55 13.15 -10.45 -1.75
CA ASN A 55 13.44 -11.44 -0.72
C ASN A 55 12.70 -11.13 0.59
N CYS A 56 12.51 -9.86 0.95
CA CYS A 56 11.74 -9.48 2.15
C CYS A 56 10.24 -9.76 2.00
N HIS A 57 9.71 -9.76 0.77
CA HIS A 57 8.33 -10.13 0.49
C HIS A 57 8.13 -11.64 0.68
N ASP A 58 9.03 -12.45 0.11
CA ASP A 58 8.91 -13.91 0.16
C ASP A 58 9.43 -14.51 1.49
N ASN A 59 10.30 -13.79 2.21
CA ASN A 59 10.84 -14.14 3.52
C ASN A 59 10.61 -13.00 4.53
N THR A 60 9.41 -12.98 5.12
CA THR A 60 9.03 -11.96 6.10
C THR A 60 9.90 -11.99 7.36
N SER A 61 10.39 -13.16 7.79
CA SER A 61 11.26 -13.28 8.96
C SER A 61 12.56 -12.49 8.78
N TYR A 62 13.20 -12.63 7.61
CA TYR A 62 14.39 -11.85 7.26
C TYR A 62 14.12 -10.34 7.28
N CYS A 63 12.96 -9.92 6.77
CA CYS A 63 12.53 -8.52 6.81
C CYS A 63 12.41 -7.99 8.25
N LEU A 64 11.74 -8.74 9.13
CA LEU A 64 11.51 -8.36 10.52
C LEU A 64 12.82 -8.28 11.31
N GLU A 65 13.79 -9.14 11.01
CA GLU A 65 15.08 -9.18 11.70
C GLU A 65 15.97 -7.98 11.34
N HIS A 66 16.12 -7.70 10.03
CA HIS A 66 17.11 -6.75 9.53
C HIS A 66 16.54 -5.36 9.21
N HIS A 67 15.28 -5.25 8.80
CA HIS A 67 14.74 -4.00 8.25
C HIS A 67 13.77 -3.28 9.18
N VAL A 68 13.21 -3.95 10.18
CA VAL A 68 12.32 -3.32 11.16
C VAL A 68 13.09 -2.89 12.40
N ARG A 69 13.60 -1.65 12.41
CA ARG A 69 14.33 -1.09 13.58
C ARG A 69 13.42 -0.34 14.56
N LEU A 70 12.60 0.57 14.04
CA LEU A 70 11.83 1.51 14.88
C LEU A 70 10.61 0.86 15.54
N LEU A 71 9.96 -0.09 14.87
CA LEU A 71 8.70 -0.67 15.31
C LEU A 71 8.86 -1.94 16.17
N LYS A 72 10.09 -2.37 16.49
CA LYS A 72 10.33 -3.62 17.25
C LYS A 72 9.48 -3.76 18.52
N PRO A 73 9.29 -2.72 19.35
CA PRO A 73 8.49 -2.86 20.57
C PRO A 73 7.01 -3.16 20.31
N VAL A 74 6.46 -2.67 19.19
CA VAL A 74 5.04 -2.83 18.85
C VAL A 74 4.79 -3.96 17.84
N LEU A 75 5.86 -4.58 17.31
CA LEU A 75 5.77 -5.68 16.36
C LEU A 75 4.84 -6.81 16.79
N PRO A 76 4.83 -7.27 18.05
CA PRO A 76 3.90 -8.34 18.47
C PRO A 76 2.43 -7.97 18.23
N ILE A 77 2.08 -6.70 18.45
CA ILE A 77 0.71 -6.19 18.28
C ILE A 77 0.42 -6.03 16.79
N THR A 78 1.29 -5.35 16.05
CA THR A 78 1.08 -5.09 14.62
C THR A 78 1.08 -6.38 13.82
N ASN A 79 1.94 -7.34 14.14
CA ASN A 79 1.98 -8.65 13.48
C ASN A 79 0.69 -9.43 13.72
N ARG A 80 0.14 -9.41 14.95
CA ARG A 80 -1.13 -10.07 15.24
C ARG A 80 -2.27 -9.52 14.38
N ILE A 81 -2.35 -8.20 14.24
CA ILE A 81 -3.36 -7.54 13.41
C ILE A 81 -3.10 -7.85 11.93
N TYR A 82 -1.87 -7.65 11.45
CA TYR A 82 -1.49 -7.84 10.05
C TYR A 82 -1.74 -9.27 9.57
N PHE A 83 -1.17 -10.27 10.25
CA PHE A 83 -1.35 -11.67 9.89
C PHE A 83 -2.76 -12.18 10.16
N GLY A 84 -3.48 -11.60 11.13
CA GLY A 84 -4.90 -11.85 11.35
C GLY A 84 -5.75 -11.46 10.13
N ASN A 85 -5.50 -10.27 9.56
CA ASN A 85 -6.18 -9.82 8.34
C ASN A 85 -5.83 -10.70 7.13
N ILE A 86 -4.56 -11.08 6.98
CA ILE A 86 -4.17 -12.02 5.91
C ILE A 86 -4.92 -13.34 6.05
N LYS A 87 -4.96 -13.92 7.26
CA LYS A 87 -5.68 -15.17 7.52
C LYS A 87 -7.17 -15.05 7.16
N LEU A 88 -7.81 -13.94 7.55
CA LEU A 88 -9.20 -13.66 7.21
C LEU A 88 -9.42 -13.61 5.69
N LEU A 89 -8.54 -12.94 4.95
CA LEU A 89 -8.63 -12.87 3.49
C LEU A 89 -8.35 -14.24 2.83
N MET A 90 -7.41 -15.02 3.36
CA MET A 90 -7.11 -16.37 2.86
C MET A 90 -8.30 -17.31 3.01
N MET A 91 -9.13 -17.15 4.06
CA MET A 91 -10.34 -17.95 4.27
C MET A 91 -11.38 -17.79 3.15
N THR A 92 -11.29 -16.76 2.32
CA THR A 92 -12.17 -16.60 1.15
C THR A 92 -11.87 -17.57 0.01
N GLY A 93 -10.71 -18.25 0.04
CA GLY A 93 -10.21 -19.07 -1.08
C GLY A 93 -9.67 -18.26 -2.27
N ALA A 94 -9.96 -16.95 -2.33
CA ALA A 94 -9.56 -16.05 -3.41
C ALA A 94 -8.78 -14.84 -2.85
N TYR A 95 -7.71 -15.10 -2.09
CA TYR A 95 -6.92 -14.09 -1.37
C TYR A 95 -6.60 -12.85 -2.20
N GLY A 96 -6.05 -13.03 -3.41
CA GLY A 96 -5.66 -11.90 -4.26
C GLY A 96 -6.83 -10.99 -4.63
N LEU A 97 -7.97 -11.58 -5.01
CA LEU A 97 -9.19 -10.84 -5.34
C LEU A 97 -9.77 -10.15 -4.10
N ALA A 98 -9.87 -10.87 -2.99
CA ALA A 98 -10.41 -10.33 -1.73
C ALA A 98 -9.57 -9.14 -1.23
N ASN A 99 -8.24 -9.23 -1.34
CA ASN A 99 -7.31 -8.16 -1.00
C ASN A 99 -7.53 -6.90 -1.85
N ILE A 100 -7.69 -7.07 -3.17
CA ILE A 100 -7.99 -5.95 -4.09
C ILE A 100 -9.34 -5.31 -3.76
N LEU A 101 -10.40 -6.11 -3.64
CA LEU A 101 -11.74 -5.60 -3.37
C LEU A 101 -11.80 -4.84 -2.04
N LEU A 102 -11.23 -5.41 -0.98
CA LEU A 102 -11.32 -4.81 0.35
C LEU A 102 -10.43 -3.57 0.49
N TYR A 103 -9.13 -3.69 0.21
CA TYR A 103 -8.17 -2.64 0.55
C TYR A 103 -7.86 -1.67 -0.58
N VAL A 104 -8.03 -2.06 -1.84
CA VAL A 104 -7.76 -1.17 -2.99
C VAL A 104 -9.01 -0.41 -3.41
N ILE A 105 -10.20 -1.03 -3.30
CA ILE A 105 -11.45 -0.42 -3.78
C ILE A 105 -12.33 0.05 -2.62
N LEU A 106 -12.79 -0.87 -1.77
CA LEU A 106 -13.82 -0.57 -0.78
C LEU A 106 -13.31 0.40 0.29
N TRP A 107 -12.12 0.15 0.84
CA TRP A 107 -11.57 0.97 1.92
C TRP A 107 -11.25 2.41 1.48
N PRO A 108 -10.55 2.66 0.36
CA PRO A 108 -10.32 4.03 -0.11
C PRO A 108 -11.62 4.76 -0.46
N PHE A 109 -12.61 4.07 -1.05
CA PHE A 109 -13.90 4.68 -1.35
C PHE A 109 -14.68 5.06 -0.09
N LEU A 110 -14.67 4.20 0.93
CA LEU A 110 -15.26 4.49 2.24
C LEU A 110 -14.61 5.70 2.88
N LEU A 111 -13.27 5.72 2.96
CA LEU A 111 -12.51 6.86 3.51
C LEU A 111 -12.81 8.15 2.76
N TYR A 112 -12.84 8.10 1.42
CA TYR A 112 -13.20 9.24 0.59
C TYR A 112 -14.62 9.74 0.88
N ARG A 113 -15.61 8.84 0.98
CA ARG A 113 -17.00 9.21 1.33
C ARG A 113 -17.08 9.87 2.70
N LEU A 114 -16.37 9.35 3.70
CA LEU A 114 -16.31 9.93 5.04
C LEU A 114 -15.65 11.30 5.03
N TYR A 115 -14.52 11.44 4.33
CA TYR A 115 -13.84 12.72 4.13
C TYR A 115 -14.75 13.78 3.49
N MET A 116 -15.47 13.41 2.43
CA MET A 116 -16.43 14.30 1.78
C MET A 116 -17.59 14.72 2.70
N ARG A 117 -18.04 13.84 3.60
CA ARG A 117 -19.03 14.18 4.63
C ARG A 117 -18.48 15.18 5.63
N ILE A 118 -17.24 15.00 6.10
CA ILE A 118 -16.58 15.93 7.02
C ILE A 118 -16.48 17.33 6.39
N LEU A 119 -16.03 17.42 5.13
CA LEU A 119 -15.96 18.70 4.42
C LEU A 119 -17.33 19.37 4.27
N ARG A 120 -18.37 18.59 3.98
CA ARG A 120 -19.75 19.11 3.90
C ARG A 120 -20.20 19.67 5.25
N TYR A 121 -20.00 18.94 6.35
CA TYR A 121 -20.39 19.42 7.67
C TYR A 121 -19.63 20.67 8.09
N ARG A 122 -18.32 20.73 7.82
CA ARG A 122 -17.52 21.95 8.05
C ARG A 122 -18.03 23.14 7.25
N SER A 123 -18.45 22.93 6.00
CA SER A 123 -19.00 24.01 5.16
C SER A 123 -20.37 24.52 5.63
N ILE A 124 -21.12 23.72 6.38
CA ILE A 124 -22.40 24.12 6.99
C ILE A 124 -22.13 24.85 8.31
N ALA A 125 -21.21 24.36 9.14
CA ALA A 125 -20.91 24.92 10.46
C ALA A 125 -20.15 26.26 10.41
N CYS A 126 -19.44 26.55 9.32
CA CYS A 126 -18.72 27.82 9.12
C CYS A 126 -19.52 28.87 8.32
N LYS A 127 -20.82 28.64 8.12
CA LYS A 127 -21.78 29.63 7.59
C LYS A 127 -22.67 30.11 8.72
#